data_AF-A0A0L0UY30-F1
#
_entry.id   AF-A0A0L0UY30-F1
#
_cell.length_a   1.000
_cell.length_b   1.000
_cell.length_c   1.000
_cell.angle_alpha   90.00
_cell.angle_beta   90.00
_cell.angle_gamma   90.00
#
_symmetry.space_group_name_H-M   'P 1'
#
loop_
_entity.id
_entity.type
_entity.pdbx_description
1 polymer ?
#
loop_
_entity_poly.entity_id
_entity_poly.type
_entity_poly.pdbx_seq_one_letter_code
_entity_poly.pdbx_strand_id
1 'polypeptide(L)'
;MIDLEIALSPSQLEVVLQDINLNNQLITVVGSSHSAFLVMRNLITLSSHLKIVYLFRNPDLKFAQQKEGWISYDNTGLKGEIAGWAKNKYPILTVNNDQQRISRIQINNSLSPDHDHHLKECCRVIYAIGYQSNPTPRVMIDGTEQKLNFDNSTGCFNGLPGLFGCGIAFPQRVVDPAGNVELAVGIFKFMKFLKLVIPSWIQP
;
A
#
# COMPACT_ATOMS: atom_id res chain seq x y z
N MET A 1 0.33 18.53 -3.75
CA MET A 1 0.43 17.07 -3.52
C MET A 1 1.83 16.78 -2.97
N ILE A 2 1.98 15.83 -2.04
CA ILE A 2 3.30 15.35 -1.58
C ILE A 2 3.44 13.91 -2.07
N ASP A 3 4.59 13.59 -2.65
CA ASP A 3 4.88 12.24 -3.15
C ASP A 3 4.90 11.23 -2.00
N LEU A 4 4.42 10.01 -2.26
CA LEU A 4 4.42 8.94 -1.28
C LEU A 4 5.85 8.61 -0.81
N GLU A 5 6.83 8.62 -1.71
CA GLU A 5 8.24 8.31 -1.37
C GLU A 5 8.79 9.33 -0.35
N ILE A 6 8.52 10.61 -0.60
CA ILE A 6 8.87 11.71 0.31
C ILE A 6 8.16 11.51 1.65
N ALA A 7 6.85 11.23 1.65
CA ALA A 7 6.07 11.07 2.86
C ALA A 7 6.47 9.86 3.73
N LEU A 8 7.04 8.83 3.11
CA LEU A 8 7.57 7.65 3.81
C LEU A 8 8.92 7.90 4.49
N SER A 9 9.68 8.90 4.04
CA SER A 9 10.97 9.29 4.59
C SER A 9 10.82 10.45 5.58
N PRO A 10 10.99 10.24 6.91
CA PRO A 10 10.79 11.30 7.90
C PRO A 10 11.66 12.54 7.65
N SER A 11 12.92 12.36 7.27
CA SER A 11 13.85 13.45 7.00
C SER A 11 13.50 14.25 5.75
N GLN A 12 13.07 13.58 4.66
CA GLN A 12 12.63 14.28 3.45
C GLN A 12 11.30 15.00 3.68
N LEU A 13 10.38 14.37 4.41
CA LEU A 13 9.09 14.97 4.76
C LEU A 13 9.27 16.22 5.62
N GLU A 14 10.20 16.20 6.57
CA GLU A 14 10.57 17.38 7.36
C GLU A 14 11.05 18.54 6.48
N VAL A 15 11.99 18.27 5.56
CA VAL A 15 12.51 19.28 4.62
C VAL A 15 11.41 19.86 3.74
N VAL A 16 10.53 19.03 3.17
CA VAL A 16 9.45 19.49 2.29
C VAL A 16 8.40 20.32 3.02
N LEU A 17 8.25 20.11 4.33
CA LEU A 17 7.29 20.82 5.17
C LEU A 17 7.92 21.97 5.98
N GLN A 18 9.23 22.19 5.89
CA GLN A 18 9.97 23.14 6.75
C GLN A 18 9.46 24.58 6.64
N ASP A 19 9.07 25.00 5.42
CA ASP A 19 8.61 26.37 5.13
C ASP A 19 7.09 26.53 5.33
N ILE A 20 6.41 25.46 5.76
CA ILE A 20 4.97 25.46 6.02
C ILE A 20 4.77 25.59 7.52
N ASN A 21 4.04 26.62 7.94
CA ASN A 21 3.57 26.71 9.31
C ASN A 21 2.53 25.61 9.57
N LEU A 22 2.97 24.48 10.13
CA LEU A 22 2.13 23.31 10.38
C LEU A 22 1.10 23.50 11.50
N ASN A 23 1.14 24.62 12.24
CA ASN A 23 0.15 24.92 13.26
C ASN A 23 -1.23 25.10 12.60
N ASN A 24 -2.19 24.26 13.02
CA ASN A 24 -3.56 24.23 12.50
C ASN A 24 -3.68 23.90 11.00
N GLN A 25 -2.64 23.37 10.36
CA GLN A 25 -2.75 22.88 8.99
C GLN A 25 -3.40 21.50 8.95
N LEU A 26 -4.08 21.25 7.85
CA LEU A 26 -4.77 20.00 7.54
C LEU A 26 -4.10 19.33 6.36
N ILE A 27 -3.58 18.11 6.56
CA ILE A 27 -3.02 17.28 5.50
C ILE A 27 -3.92 16.07 5.29
N THR A 28 -4.33 15.82 4.05
CA THR A 28 -5.11 14.63 3.71
C THR A 28 -4.18 13.44 3.45
N VAL A 29 -4.50 12.29 4.04
CA VAL A 29 -3.90 11.00 3.70
C VAL A 29 -4.98 10.08 3.16
N VAL A 30 -4.78 9.55 1.96
CA VAL A 30 -5.73 8.67 1.28
C VAL A 30 -5.19 7.25 1.21
N GLY A 31 -6.01 6.27 1.61
CA GLY A 31 -5.69 4.84 1.51
C GLY A 31 -5.45 4.18 2.86
N SER A 32 -5.72 2.88 2.97
CA SER A 32 -5.68 2.11 4.22
C SER A 32 -4.55 1.08 4.28
N SER A 33 -3.47 1.34 3.52
CA SER A 33 -2.32 0.44 3.40
C SER A 33 -1.34 0.61 4.56
N HIS A 34 -0.35 -0.28 4.66
CA HIS A 34 0.78 -0.13 5.58
C HIS A 34 1.48 1.23 5.40
N SER A 35 1.68 1.66 4.16
CA SER A 35 2.29 2.95 3.83
C SER A 35 1.46 4.12 4.34
N ALA A 36 0.12 4.05 4.27
CA ALA A 36 -0.74 5.12 4.78
C ALA A 36 -0.56 5.33 6.28
N PHE A 37 -0.48 4.24 7.05
CA PHE A 37 -0.22 4.32 8.50
C PHE A 37 1.18 4.87 8.80
N LEU A 38 2.19 4.46 8.05
CA LEU A 38 3.54 5.03 8.17
C LEU A 38 3.54 6.54 7.92
N VAL A 39 2.89 7.00 6.85
CA VAL A 39 2.74 8.42 6.54
C VAL A 39 2.03 9.16 7.66
N MET A 40 0.89 8.65 8.15
CA MET A 40 0.18 9.28 9.27
C MET A 40 1.05 9.36 10.52
N ARG A 41 1.78 8.29 10.86
CA ARG A 41 2.73 8.30 11.99
C ARG A 41 3.80 9.38 11.79
N ASN A 42 4.43 9.43 10.62
CA ASN A 42 5.48 10.40 10.32
C ASN A 42 4.96 11.83 10.48
N LEU A 43 3.80 12.15 9.89
CA LEU A 43 3.14 13.46 10.01
C LEU A 43 2.83 13.83 11.46
N ILE A 44 2.24 12.91 12.24
CA ILE A 44 1.91 13.14 13.65
C ILE A 44 3.15 13.40 14.51
N THR A 45 4.29 12.82 14.15
CA THR A 45 5.57 12.99 14.84
C THR A 45 6.22 14.35 14.54
N LEU A 46 6.04 14.91 13.34
CA LEU A 46 6.66 16.17 12.92
C LEU A 46 6.19 17.40 13.71
N SER A 47 4.93 17.41 14.13
CA SER A 47 4.36 18.52 14.91
C SER A 47 3.26 18.01 15.82
N SER A 48 3.14 18.56 17.03
CA SER A 48 2.02 18.28 17.95
C SER A 48 0.70 18.92 17.52
N HIS A 49 0.73 19.94 16.66
CA HIS A 49 -0.43 20.75 16.27
C HIS A 49 -1.00 20.40 14.89
N LEU A 50 -0.30 19.55 14.13
CA LEU A 50 -0.77 19.11 12.82
C LEU A 50 -2.02 18.24 12.94
N LYS A 51 -3.01 18.50 12.08
CA LYS A 51 -4.22 17.67 11.92
C LYS A 51 -4.20 16.93 10.58
N ILE A 52 -4.78 15.74 10.58
CA ILE A 52 -4.86 14.86 9.42
C ILE A 52 -6.32 14.58 9.11
N VAL A 53 -6.69 14.68 7.83
CA VAL A 53 -7.91 14.04 7.31
C VAL A 53 -7.52 12.70 6.71
N TYR A 54 -7.99 11.62 7.31
CA TYR A 54 -7.75 10.27 6.85
C TYR A 54 -8.94 9.75 6.04
N LEU A 55 -8.74 9.62 4.73
CA LEU A 55 -9.73 9.06 3.80
C LEU A 55 -9.46 7.57 3.56
N PHE A 56 -10.44 6.72 3.84
CA PHE A 56 -10.33 5.26 3.66
C PHE A 56 -11.61 4.65 3.11
N ARG A 57 -11.49 3.54 2.38
CA ARG A 57 -12.65 2.79 1.87
C ARG A 57 -13.12 1.71 2.82
N ASN A 58 -12.18 0.90 3.31
CA ASN A 58 -12.48 -0.22 4.19
C ASN A 58 -12.15 0.17 5.65
N PRO A 59 -13.11 0.12 6.58
CA PRO A 59 -12.86 0.42 7.99
C PRO A 59 -12.00 -0.64 8.69
N ASP A 60 -11.93 -1.87 8.16
CA ASP A 60 -11.26 -2.98 8.82
C ASP A 60 -9.75 -2.93 8.63
N LEU A 61 -9.03 -2.75 9.73
CA LEU A 61 -7.58 -2.82 9.77
C LEU A 61 -7.12 -4.26 9.94
N LYS A 62 -6.41 -4.76 8.93
CA LYS A 62 -5.75 -6.06 9.00
C LYS A 62 -4.38 -5.89 9.67
N PHE A 63 -4.07 -6.77 10.61
CA PHE A 63 -2.77 -6.84 11.25
C PHE A 63 -2.12 -8.17 10.92
N ALA A 64 -0.83 -8.15 10.61
CA ALA A 64 -0.10 -9.39 10.44
C ALA A 64 0.04 -10.08 11.80
N GLN A 65 -0.35 -11.35 11.86
CA GLN A 65 -0.30 -12.14 13.08
C GLN A 65 0.63 -13.33 12.90
N GLN A 66 1.65 -13.42 13.76
CA GLN A 66 2.46 -14.63 13.84
C GLN A 66 1.60 -15.79 14.35
N LYS A 67 1.63 -16.90 13.62
CA LYS A 67 1.04 -18.20 13.95
C LYS A 67 2.16 -19.24 13.95
N GLU A 68 1.84 -20.48 14.29
CA GLU A 68 2.81 -21.58 14.31
C GLU A 68 3.37 -21.84 12.90
N GLY A 69 4.55 -21.26 12.61
CA GLY A 69 5.27 -21.45 11.34
C GLY A 69 4.83 -20.57 10.17
N TRP A 70 3.83 -19.70 10.32
CA TRP A 70 3.35 -18.81 9.25
C TRP A 70 2.77 -17.50 9.79
N ILE A 71 2.53 -16.53 8.90
CA ILE A 71 2.00 -15.21 9.25
C ILE A 71 0.67 -15.02 8.52
N SER A 72 -0.40 -14.75 9.27
CA SER A 72 -1.69 -14.37 8.69
C SER A 72 -1.64 -12.92 8.23
N TYR A 73 -2.22 -12.63 7.05
CA TYR A 73 -2.15 -11.32 6.38
C TYR A 73 -0.72 -10.82 6.16
N ASP A 74 0.17 -11.72 5.72
CA ASP A 74 1.58 -11.41 5.54
C ASP A 74 1.85 -10.46 4.36
N ASN A 75 0.92 -10.23 3.45
CA ASN A 75 1.12 -9.28 2.35
C ASN A 75 0.30 -8.01 2.53
N THR A 76 -0.80 -8.08 3.28
CA THR A 76 -1.76 -6.97 3.40
C THR A 76 -1.88 -6.36 4.79
N GLY A 77 -1.41 -7.05 5.84
CA GLY A 77 -1.55 -6.60 7.22
C GLY A 77 -0.50 -5.58 7.68
N LEU A 78 -0.88 -4.72 8.63
CA LEU A 78 0.06 -3.86 9.38
C LEU A 78 1.02 -4.72 10.20
N LYS A 79 2.30 -4.34 10.27
CA LYS A 79 3.37 -5.14 10.90
C LYS A 79 4.32 -4.31 11.75
N GLY A 80 5.12 -4.97 12.58
CA GLY A 80 6.21 -4.35 13.33
C GLY A 80 5.76 -3.16 14.16
N GLU A 81 6.58 -2.12 14.22
CA GLU A 81 6.32 -0.92 15.02
C GLU A 81 5.04 -0.19 14.59
N ILE A 82 4.72 -0.17 13.29
CA ILE A 82 3.51 0.52 12.83
C ILE A 82 2.23 -0.19 13.27
N ALA A 83 2.25 -1.53 13.39
CA ALA A 83 1.15 -2.27 14.00
C ALA A 83 0.95 -1.89 15.47
N GLY A 84 2.05 -1.72 16.22
CA GLY A 84 2.00 -1.25 17.61
C GLY A 84 1.44 0.17 17.71
N TRP A 85 1.93 1.08 16.86
CA TRP A 85 1.43 2.45 16.79
C TRP A 85 -0.07 2.52 16.43
N ALA A 86 -0.50 1.72 15.45
CA ALA A 86 -1.89 1.65 15.01
C ALA A 86 -2.84 1.06 16.08
N LYS A 87 -2.34 0.19 16.97
CA LYS A 87 -3.12 -0.33 18.09
C LYS A 87 -3.18 0.63 19.28
N ASN A 88 -2.07 1.31 19.58
CA ASN A 88 -1.92 2.01 20.85
C ASN A 88 -2.13 3.53 20.73
N LYS A 89 -1.66 4.14 19.65
CA LYS A 89 -1.64 5.61 19.50
C LYS A 89 -2.70 6.11 18.52
N TYR A 90 -2.89 5.42 17.40
CA TYR A 90 -3.91 5.80 16.40
C TYR A 90 -5.32 5.94 16.99
N PRO A 91 -5.86 5.03 17.84
CA PRO A 91 -7.19 5.19 18.39
C PRO A 91 -7.34 6.48 19.20
N ILE A 92 -6.36 6.79 20.06
CA ILE A 92 -6.33 8.01 20.88
C ILE A 92 -6.42 9.26 20.01
N LEU A 93 -5.71 9.29 18.88
CA LEU A 93 -5.68 10.42 17.96
C LEU A 93 -6.95 10.57 17.11
N THR A 94 -7.82 9.57 17.11
CA THR A 94 -9.05 9.55 16.29
C THR A 94 -10.34 9.74 17.09
N VAL A 95 -10.29 9.51 18.40
CA VAL A 95 -11.41 9.76 19.31
C VAL A 95 -11.74 11.25 19.32
N ASN A 96 -13.03 11.60 19.33
CA ASN A 96 -13.51 12.98 19.36
C ASN A 96 -13.33 13.59 20.77
N ASN A 97 -12.10 13.99 21.10
CA ASN A 97 -11.70 14.64 22.34
C ASN A 97 -10.56 15.66 22.07
N ASP A 98 -10.02 16.27 23.11
CA ASP A 98 -8.95 17.28 22.98
C ASP A 98 -7.63 16.74 22.40
N GLN A 99 -7.47 15.41 22.32
CA GLN A 99 -6.33 14.74 21.71
C GLN A 99 -6.57 14.37 20.24
N GLN A 100 -7.75 14.68 19.69
CA GLN A 100 -8.07 14.38 18.30
C GLN A 100 -7.15 15.13 17.35
N ARG A 101 -6.45 14.37 16.53
CA ARG A 101 -5.58 14.89 15.47
C ARG A 101 -5.83 14.24 14.12
N ILE A 102 -6.59 13.15 14.08
CA ILE A 102 -6.91 12.41 12.86
C ILE A 102 -8.43 12.33 12.70
N SER A 103 -8.98 13.09 11.77
CA SER A 103 -10.38 13.04 11.38
C SER A 103 -10.58 11.94 10.34
N ARG A 104 -11.37 10.93 10.69
CA ARG A 104 -11.62 9.74 9.87
C ARG A 104 -12.84 9.97 8.98
N ILE A 105 -12.66 9.81 7.68
CA ILE A 105 -13.76 9.89 6.71
C ILE A 105 -13.73 8.63 5.85
N GLN A 106 -14.80 7.85 5.96
CA GLN A 106 -14.98 6.70 5.10
C GLN A 106 -15.55 7.15 3.76
N ILE A 107 -14.89 6.76 2.69
CA ILE A 107 -15.26 7.09 1.32
C ILE A 107 -15.79 5.85 0.59
N ASN A 108 -16.87 6.00 -0.18
CA ASN A 108 -17.39 4.94 -1.05
C ASN A 108 -16.84 5.13 -2.49
N ASN A 109 -17.03 4.13 -3.37
CA ASN A 109 -16.52 4.19 -4.75
C ASN A 109 -17.21 5.26 -5.62
N SER A 110 -18.21 5.95 -5.09
CA SER A 110 -18.86 7.05 -5.77
C SER A 110 -18.00 8.30 -5.60
N LEU A 111 -17.57 8.91 -6.70
CA LEU A 111 -17.09 10.29 -6.72
C LEU A 111 -18.21 11.20 -6.22
N SER A 112 -18.46 11.23 -4.91
CA SER A 112 -19.43 12.15 -4.34
C SER A 112 -18.79 13.54 -4.26
N PRO A 113 -19.56 14.62 -4.43
CA PRO A 113 -19.08 16.00 -4.29
C PRO A 113 -18.35 16.26 -2.95
N ASP A 114 -18.63 15.46 -1.93
CA ASP A 114 -17.99 15.53 -0.60
C ASP A 114 -16.49 15.21 -0.64
N HIS A 115 -16.04 14.36 -1.58
CA HIS A 115 -14.61 14.09 -1.77
C HIS A 115 -13.85 15.36 -2.15
N ASP A 116 -14.39 16.11 -3.11
CA ASP A 116 -13.78 17.34 -3.58
C ASP A 116 -13.87 18.45 -2.51
N HIS A 117 -14.91 18.45 -1.69
CA HIS A 117 -15.05 19.41 -0.60
C HIS A 117 -13.94 19.26 0.45
N HIS A 118 -13.70 18.04 0.95
CA HIS A 118 -12.66 17.81 1.96
C HIS A 118 -11.24 18.03 1.41
N LEU A 119 -11.01 17.77 0.12
CA LEU A 119 -9.71 18.01 -0.51
C LEU A 119 -9.42 19.50 -0.73
N LYS A 120 -10.44 20.34 -0.91
CA LYS A 120 -10.31 21.80 -1.11
C LYS A 120 -9.84 22.55 0.14
N GLU A 121 -10.15 22.04 1.33
CA GLU A 121 -9.76 22.66 2.61
C GLU A 121 -8.35 22.26 3.07
N CYS A 122 -7.74 21.27 2.43
CA CYS A 122 -6.45 20.73 2.86
C CYS A 122 -5.27 21.43 2.19
N CYS A 123 -4.23 21.73 2.97
CA CYS A 123 -3.01 22.35 2.45
C CYS A 123 -2.28 21.43 1.48
N ARG A 124 -2.28 20.13 1.77
CA ARG A 124 -1.59 19.08 1.01
C ARG A 124 -2.35 17.77 1.08
N VAL A 125 -2.14 16.92 0.07
CA VAL A 125 -2.72 15.59 -0.06
C VAL A 125 -1.61 14.59 -0.37
N ILE A 126 -1.65 13.44 0.30
CA ILE A 126 -0.77 12.28 0.09
C ILE A 126 -1.62 11.06 -0.26
N TYR A 127 -1.33 10.45 -1.40
CA TYR A 127 -2.00 9.23 -1.85
C TYR A 127 -1.15 7.99 -1.51
N ALA A 128 -1.62 7.19 -0.55
CA ALA A 128 -1.02 5.93 -0.12
C ALA A 128 -1.88 4.73 -0.54
N ILE A 129 -2.38 4.77 -1.78
CA ILE A 129 -3.33 3.81 -2.37
C ILE A 129 -2.64 2.67 -3.13
N GLY A 130 -1.31 2.57 -3.04
CA GLY A 130 -0.50 1.64 -3.81
C GLY A 130 0.13 2.31 -5.03
N TYR A 131 1.13 1.66 -5.61
CA TYR A 131 1.75 2.12 -6.85
C TYR A 131 0.85 1.78 -8.03
N GLN A 132 0.78 2.69 -9.00
CA GLN A 132 0.22 2.36 -10.30
C GLN A 132 1.25 1.52 -11.07
N SER A 133 0.81 0.39 -11.61
CA SER A 133 1.67 -0.41 -12.48
C SER A 133 2.09 0.41 -13.68
N ASN A 134 3.40 0.47 -13.94
CA ASN A 134 3.89 0.91 -15.23
C ASN A 134 3.32 0.00 -16.33
N PRO A 135 3.07 0.52 -17.54
CA PRO A 135 2.67 -0.31 -18.65
C PRO A 135 3.72 -1.40 -18.85
N THR A 136 3.25 -2.65 -18.97
CA THR A 136 4.14 -3.77 -19.28
C THR A 136 4.78 -3.56 -20.66
N PRO A 137 5.98 -4.11 -20.91
CA PRO A 137 6.58 -4.07 -22.23
C PRO A 137 5.63 -4.61 -23.29
N ARG A 138 5.59 -3.97 -24.47
CA ARG A 138 4.86 -4.49 -25.62
C ARG A 138 5.59 -5.72 -26.14
N VAL A 139 4.89 -6.85 -26.22
CA VAL A 139 5.43 -8.11 -26.76
C VAL A 139 4.82 -8.34 -28.14
N MET A 140 5.68 -8.52 -29.14
CA MET A 140 5.29 -8.75 -30.53
C MET A 140 5.73 -10.15 -30.96
N ILE A 141 4.84 -10.89 -31.61
CA ILE A 141 5.16 -12.15 -32.31
C ILE A 141 4.69 -11.97 -33.76
N ASP A 142 5.61 -12.13 -34.71
CA ASP A 142 5.36 -11.99 -36.15
C ASP A 142 4.57 -10.72 -36.52
N GLY A 143 4.93 -9.59 -35.90
CA GLY A 143 4.29 -8.29 -36.13
C GLY A 143 2.94 -8.09 -35.44
N THR A 144 2.44 -9.08 -34.69
CA THR A 144 1.19 -9.00 -33.92
C THR A 144 1.46 -8.78 -32.44
N GLU A 145 0.81 -7.77 -31.85
CA GLU A 145 0.92 -7.49 -30.42
C GLU A 145 0.19 -8.54 -29.59
N GLN A 146 0.87 -9.05 -28.58
CA GLN A 146 0.41 -10.14 -27.74
C GLN A 146 -0.20 -9.63 -26.45
N LYS A 147 -1.33 -10.20 -26.06
CA LYS A 147 -1.92 -9.95 -24.74
C LYS A 147 -1.15 -10.73 -23.68
N LEU A 148 -0.56 -10.01 -22.73
CA LEU A 148 0.10 -10.62 -21.58
C LEU A 148 -0.93 -11.16 -20.59
N ASN A 149 -1.13 -12.48 -20.59
CA ASN A 149 -2.05 -13.16 -19.68
C ASN A 149 -1.25 -14.00 -18.67
N PHE A 150 -0.81 -13.36 -17.61
CA PHE A 150 0.08 -13.94 -16.60
C PHE A 150 -0.67 -14.90 -15.65
N ASP A 151 -0.12 -16.09 -15.43
CA ASP A 151 -0.59 -17.02 -14.40
C ASP A 151 0.27 -16.89 -13.13
N ASN A 152 -0.34 -16.37 -12.06
CA ASN A 152 0.31 -16.15 -10.77
C ASN A 152 0.75 -17.45 -10.05
N SER A 153 0.37 -18.63 -10.53
CA SER A 153 0.71 -19.92 -9.92
C SER A 153 1.95 -20.55 -10.57
N THR A 154 2.05 -20.42 -11.90
CA THR A 154 3.13 -21.01 -12.69
C THR A 154 4.18 -19.99 -13.11
N GLY A 155 3.85 -18.71 -13.11
CA GLY A 155 4.69 -17.63 -13.59
C GLY A 155 4.84 -17.59 -15.12
N CYS A 156 4.02 -18.34 -15.84
CA CYS A 156 3.97 -18.36 -17.29
C CYS A 156 3.00 -17.31 -17.83
N PHE A 157 3.18 -16.91 -19.10
CA PHE A 157 2.17 -16.17 -19.85
C PHE A 157 1.42 -17.12 -20.80
N ASN A 158 0.10 -17.25 -20.60
CA ASN A 158 -0.73 -18.17 -21.39
C ASN A 158 -0.67 -17.81 -22.88
N GLY A 159 -0.28 -18.77 -23.72
CA GLY A 159 -0.14 -18.58 -25.17
C GLY A 159 1.21 -17.99 -25.60
N LEU A 160 2.14 -17.73 -24.68
CA LEU A 160 3.45 -17.15 -24.96
C LEU A 160 4.57 -18.05 -24.39
N PRO A 161 4.87 -19.19 -25.04
CA PRO A 161 5.89 -20.11 -24.56
C PRO A 161 7.27 -19.45 -24.50
N GLY A 162 8.03 -19.73 -23.45
CA GLY A 162 9.35 -19.14 -23.22
C GLY A 162 9.33 -17.73 -22.61
N LEU A 163 8.15 -17.11 -22.43
CA LEU A 163 7.99 -15.86 -21.68
C LEU A 163 7.53 -16.16 -20.25
N PHE A 164 8.26 -15.63 -19.28
CA PHE A 164 8.00 -15.85 -17.84
C PHE A 164 8.05 -14.55 -17.06
N GLY A 165 7.32 -14.50 -15.94
CA GLY A 165 7.17 -13.31 -15.11
C GLY A 165 7.46 -13.59 -13.63
N CYS A 166 8.11 -12.64 -12.98
CA CYS A 166 8.29 -12.62 -11.54
C CYS A 166 8.43 -11.17 -11.04
N GLY A 167 8.21 -10.94 -9.75
CA GLY A 167 8.42 -9.66 -9.09
C GLY A 167 7.12 -8.94 -8.77
N ILE A 168 7.21 -7.64 -8.47
CA ILE A 168 6.03 -6.87 -8.03
C ILE A 168 4.96 -6.74 -9.12
N ALA A 169 5.35 -6.71 -10.40
CA ALA A 169 4.43 -6.68 -11.53
C ALA A 169 3.81 -8.07 -11.82
N PHE A 170 4.49 -9.14 -11.44
CA PHE A 170 4.12 -10.53 -11.71
C PHE A 170 4.27 -11.39 -10.44
N PRO A 171 3.54 -11.06 -9.35
CA PRO A 171 3.74 -11.71 -8.06
C PRO A 171 3.07 -13.09 -8.02
N GLN A 172 3.56 -13.98 -7.16
CA GLN A 172 2.93 -15.27 -6.93
C GLN A 172 1.58 -15.09 -6.21
N ARG A 173 0.57 -15.87 -6.59
CA ARG A 173 -0.66 -16.03 -5.80
C ARG A 173 -0.41 -17.08 -4.73
N VAL A 174 -0.60 -16.68 -3.47
CA VAL A 174 -0.44 -17.56 -2.31
C VAL A 174 -1.78 -17.69 -1.58
N VAL A 175 -1.99 -18.85 -0.98
CA VAL A 175 -3.12 -19.12 -0.09
C VAL A 175 -2.52 -19.46 1.27
N ASP A 176 -2.89 -18.71 2.31
CA ASP A 176 -2.46 -19.02 3.67
C ASP A 176 -3.26 -20.21 4.24
N PRO A 177 -2.79 -20.84 5.35
CA PRO A 177 -3.50 -21.95 5.98
C PRO A 177 -4.94 -21.64 6.44
N ALA A 178 -5.32 -20.37 6.57
CA ALA A 178 -6.69 -19.95 6.87
C ALA A 178 -7.55 -19.72 5.61
N GLY A 179 -7.01 -20.01 4.42
CA GLY A 179 -7.70 -19.85 3.14
C GLY A 179 -7.65 -18.43 2.57
N ASN A 180 -6.92 -17.49 3.19
CA ASN A 180 -6.79 -16.15 2.65
C ASN A 180 -5.90 -16.16 1.40
N VAL A 181 -6.37 -15.49 0.36
CA VAL A 181 -5.64 -15.36 -0.91
C VAL A 181 -4.92 -14.02 -0.93
N GLU A 182 -3.61 -14.04 -1.16
CA GLU A 182 -2.78 -12.86 -1.28
C GLU A 182 -1.82 -12.95 -2.47
N LEU A 183 -1.30 -11.81 -2.91
CA LEU A 183 -0.17 -11.76 -3.83
C LEU A 183 1.12 -11.57 -3.03
N ALA A 184 2.08 -12.45 -3.23
CA ALA A 184 3.33 -12.47 -2.50
C ALA A 184 4.26 -11.34 -2.97
N VAL A 185 4.42 -10.30 -2.15
CA VAL A 185 5.27 -9.13 -2.48
C VAL A 185 6.48 -9.08 -1.55
N GLY A 186 7.68 -9.04 -2.16
CA GLY A 186 8.96 -8.87 -1.48
C GLY A 186 10.06 -9.75 -2.08
N ILE A 187 11.30 -9.24 -2.11
CA ILE A 187 12.44 -9.91 -2.78
C ILE A 187 12.59 -11.37 -2.37
N PHE A 188 12.54 -11.66 -1.07
CA PHE A 188 12.66 -13.04 -0.58
C PHE A 188 11.53 -13.96 -1.07
N LYS A 189 10.30 -13.43 -1.20
CA LYS A 189 9.14 -14.16 -1.73
C LYS A 189 9.27 -14.38 -3.24
N PHE A 190 9.76 -13.38 -3.97
CA PHE A 190 10.06 -13.52 -5.40
C PHE A 190 11.10 -14.61 -5.64
N MET A 191 12.16 -14.65 -4.84
CA MET A 191 13.17 -15.72 -4.93
C MET A 191 12.61 -17.10 -4.59
N LYS A 192 11.73 -17.20 -3.58
CA LYS A 192 11.02 -18.45 -3.27
C LYS A 192 10.15 -18.91 -4.43
N PHE A 193 9.43 -17.99 -5.05
CA PHE A 193 8.59 -18.27 -6.20
C PHE A 193 9.43 -18.80 -7.37
N LEU A 194 10.48 -18.08 -7.75
CA LEU A 194 11.39 -18.49 -8.83
C LEU A 194 11.97 -19.90 -8.61
N LYS A 195 12.43 -20.21 -7.40
CA LYS A 195 12.95 -21.54 -7.07
C LYS A 195 11.90 -22.66 -7.25
N LEU A 196 10.63 -22.34 -7.05
CA LEU A 196 9.53 -23.30 -7.21
C LEU A 196 9.20 -23.56 -8.69
N VAL A 197 9.15 -22.50 -9.51
CA VAL A 197 8.59 -22.59 -10.87
C VAL A 197 9.64 -22.70 -11.99
N ILE A 198 10.87 -22.22 -11.81
CA ILE A 198 11.92 -22.35 -12.83
C ILE A 198 12.11 -23.80 -13.30
N PRO A 199 12.09 -24.83 -12.42
CA PRO A 199 12.24 -26.21 -12.89
C PRO A 199 11.20 -26.65 -13.93
N SER A 200 9.95 -26.16 -13.86
CA SER A 200 8.93 -26.49 -14.87
C SER A 200 9.04 -25.65 -16.14
N TRP A 201 9.75 -24.52 -16.10
CA TRP A 201 9.99 -23.67 -17.27
C TRP A 201 11.06 -24.23 -18.20
N ILE A 202 11.98 -25.02 -17.66
CA ILE A 202 13.15 -25.56 -18.37
C ILE A 202 13.01 -27.04 -18.74
N GLN A 203 11.91 -27.69 -18.34
CA GLN A 203 11.62 -29.06 -18.77
C GLN A 203 11.14 -29.04 -20.23
N PRO A 204 11.74 -29.86 -21.11
CA PRO A 204 11.38 -29.95 -22.53
C PRO A 204 9.99 -30.53 -22.76
#